data_AF-A0A6A1WA69-F1
#
_entry.id   AF-A0A6A1WA69-F1
#
_cell.length_a   1.000
_cell.length_b   1.000
_cell.length_c   1.000
_cell.angle_alpha   90.00
_cell.angle_beta   90.00
_cell.angle_gamma   90.00
#
_symmetry.space_group_name_H-M   'P 1'
#
loop_
_entity.id
_entity.type
_entity.pdbx_description
1 polymer ?
#
loop_
_entity_poly.entity_id
_entity_poly.type
_entity_poly.pdbx_seq_one_letter_code
_entity_poly.pdbx_strand_id
1 'polypeptide(L)'
;MYQHYSVFNSEEEALEHLYLEINKEEQTRVCDLFASKEFQRRRTINRENRAKLKIVHTLGARSFQHARALLEKMEVLQLQYESEGKPYTVVEIFAQVLRTKVGYVKGLGGSVLSVDLSQRLEVARLEEMKAR
;
A
#
# COMPACT_ATOMS: atom_id res chain seq x y z
N MET A 1 15.59 5.56 -13.65
CA MET A 1 16.78 6.31 -13.20
C MET A 1 17.99 5.41 -12.97
N TYR A 2 18.06 4.62 -11.89
CA TYR A 2 19.22 3.73 -11.64
C TYR A 2 19.48 2.70 -12.77
N GLN A 3 18.42 2.20 -13.43
CA GLN A 3 18.57 1.29 -14.57
C GLN A 3 19.36 1.91 -15.73
N HIS A 4 19.22 3.22 -15.98
CA HIS A 4 20.00 3.93 -16.99
C HIS A 4 21.43 4.17 -16.54
N TYR A 5 21.63 4.59 -15.28
CA TYR A 5 22.95 4.72 -14.67
C TYR A 5 23.76 3.41 -14.74
N SER A 6 23.11 2.27 -14.51
CA SER A 6 23.74 0.95 -14.50
C SER A 6 24.24 0.46 -15.88
N VAL A 7 23.96 1.19 -16.97
CA VAL A 7 24.45 0.86 -18.31
C VAL A 7 25.89 1.32 -18.51
N PHE A 8 26.32 2.36 -17.78
CA PHE A 8 27.65 2.94 -17.89
C PHE A 8 28.68 2.16 -17.06
N ASN A 9 29.91 2.11 -17.54
CA ASN A 9 30.99 1.36 -16.90
C ASN A 9 31.77 2.20 -15.87
N SER A 10 31.66 3.53 -15.93
CA SER A 10 32.25 4.45 -14.96
C SER A 10 31.31 5.60 -14.58
N GLU A 11 31.62 6.27 -13.47
CA GLU A 11 30.89 7.46 -13.00
C GLU A 11 31.08 8.64 -13.94
N GLU A 12 32.27 8.82 -14.52
CA GLU A 12 32.52 9.91 -15.48
C GLU A 12 31.69 9.73 -16.76
N GLU A 13 31.57 8.50 -17.25
CA GLU A 13 30.73 8.18 -18.42
C GLU A 13 29.24 8.44 -18.13
N ALA A 14 28.78 8.10 -16.92
CA ALA A 14 27.41 8.38 -16.50
C ALA A 14 27.14 9.90 -16.39
N LEU A 15 28.11 10.68 -15.90
CA LEU A 15 28.01 12.14 -15.80
C LEU A 15 28.00 12.85 -17.16
N GLU A 16 28.55 12.27 -18.21
CA GLU A 16 28.45 12.85 -19.56
C GLU A 16 27.11 12.54 -20.24
N HIS A 17 26.40 11.50 -19.80
CA HIS A 17 25.23 10.96 -20.51
C HIS A 17 23.90 11.01 -19.73
N LEU A 18 23.87 11.55 -18.50
CA LEU A 18 22.63 11.70 -17.74
C LEU A 18 21.92 13.04 -18.04
N TYR A 19 20.70 12.93 -18.58
CA TYR A 19 19.60 13.92 -18.64
C TYR A 19 19.98 15.42 -18.75
N LEU A 20 19.86 15.97 -19.96
CA LEU A 20 20.00 17.40 -20.31
C LEU A 20 19.07 18.37 -19.53
N GLU A 21 18.09 17.86 -18.80
CA GLU A 21 17.11 18.65 -18.04
C GLU A 21 17.47 18.82 -16.55
N ILE A 22 18.47 18.08 -16.05
CA ILE A 22 18.89 18.11 -14.63
C ILE A 22 20.12 19.01 -14.49
N ASN A 23 20.19 19.85 -13.45
CA ASN A 23 21.37 20.66 -13.18
C ASN A 23 22.58 19.76 -12.89
N LYS A 24 23.79 20.16 -13.35
CA LYS A 24 25.04 19.41 -13.16
C LYS A 24 25.28 19.01 -11.70
N GLU A 25 24.93 19.88 -10.76
CA GLU A 25 25.08 19.60 -9.33
C GLU A 25 24.16 18.46 -8.84
N GLU A 26 22.90 18.44 -9.29
CA GLU A 26 21.95 17.38 -8.95
C GLU A 26 22.35 16.06 -9.62
N GLN A 27 22.89 16.14 -10.83
CA GLN A 27 23.42 14.99 -11.56
C GLN A 27 24.59 14.33 -10.83
N THR A 28 25.55 15.12 -10.34
CA THR A 28 26.64 14.63 -9.48
C THR A 28 26.10 13.97 -8.22
N ARG A 29 25.17 14.64 -7.50
CA ARG A 29 24.58 14.07 -6.27
C ARG A 29 23.89 12.73 -6.52
N VAL A 30 23.21 12.57 -7.65
CA VAL A 30 22.54 11.30 -8.00
C VAL A 30 23.57 10.22 -8.35
N CYS A 31 24.64 10.54 -9.05
CA CYS A 31 25.73 9.60 -9.34
C CYS A 31 26.41 9.14 -8.05
N ASP A 32 26.77 10.07 -7.16
CA ASP A 32 27.36 9.79 -5.85
C ASP A 32 26.45 8.89 -5.00
N LEU A 33 25.14 9.17 -5.00
CA LEU A 33 24.16 8.37 -4.29
C LEU A 33 24.15 6.92 -4.81
N PHE A 34 24.18 6.73 -6.14
CA PHE A 34 24.17 5.41 -6.75
C PHE A 34 25.49 4.65 -6.59
N ALA A 35 26.62 5.37 -6.59
CA ALA A 35 27.94 4.82 -6.32
C ALA A 35 28.13 4.43 -4.84
N SER A 36 27.38 5.07 -3.94
CA SER A 36 27.53 4.85 -2.50
C SER A 36 27.41 3.38 -2.10
N LYS A 37 28.31 2.95 -1.20
CA LYS A 37 28.33 1.58 -0.68
C LYS A 37 27.00 1.18 -0.03
N GLU A 38 26.35 2.14 0.64
CA GLU A 38 25.05 1.89 1.28
C GLU A 38 23.98 1.57 0.23
N PHE A 39 23.90 2.36 -0.84
CA PHE A 39 22.95 2.11 -1.92
C PHE A 39 23.18 0.75 -2.57
N GLN A 40 24.43 0.42 -2.90
CA GLN A 40 24.77 -0.87 -3.51
C GLN A 40 24.45 -2.05 -2.59
N ARG A 41 24.71 -1.93 -1.28
CA ARG A 41 24.32 -2.93 -0.29
C ARG A 41 22.81 -3.12 -0.26
N ARG A 42 22.04 -2.02 -0.18
CA ARG A 42 20.57 -2.06 -0.13
C ARG A 42 19.98 -2.65 -1.41
N ARG A 43 20.55 -2.30 -2.57
CA ARG A 43 20.18 -2.85 -3.88
C ARG A 43 20.36 -4.36 -3.93
N THR A 44 21.50 -4.88 -3.45
CA THR A 44 21.80 -6.31 -3.44
C THR A 44 20.76 -7.07 -2.62
N ILE A 45 20.50 -6.59 -1.40
CA ILE A 45 19.46 -7.16 -0.51
C ILE A 45 18.08 -7.11 -1.17
N ASN A 46 17.70 -5.96 -1.75
CA ASN A 46 16.41 -5.80 -2.40
C ASN A 46 16.25 -6.72 -3.63
N ARG A 47 17.32 -6.96 -4.38
CA ARG A 47 17.33 -7.90 -5.51
C ARG A 47 17.09 -9.32 -5.05
N GLU A 48 17.78 -9.75 -3.99
CA GLU A 48 17.57 -11.08 -3.40
C GLU A 48 16.16 -11.24 -2.83
N ASN A 49 15.66 -10.23 -2.11
CA ASN A 49 14.31 -10.24 -1.57
C ASN A 49 13.27 -10.31 -2.69
N ARG A 50 13.50 -9.62 -3.80
CA ARG A 50 12.64 -9.67 -4.98
C ARG A 50 12.66 -11.04 -5.66
N ALA A 51 13.81 -11.71 -5.69
CA ALA A 51 13.91 -13.08 -6.21
C ALA A 51 13.18 -14.11 -5.30
N LYS A 52 13.10 -13.84 -3.99
CA LYS A 52 12.41 -14.70 -3.00
C LYS A 52 10.89 -14.50 -2.99
N LEU A 53 10.37 -13.45 -3.62
CA LEU A 53 8.93 -13.18 -3.70
C LEU A 53 8.24 -14.22 -4.60
N LYS A 54 7.47 -15.12 -3.98
CA LYS A 54 6.66 -16.15 -4.68
C LYS A 54 5.39 -15.59 -5.32
N ILE A 55 4.91 -14.45 -4.81
CA ILE A 55 3.72 -13.78 -5.30
C ILE A 55 4.16 -12.43 -5.85
N VAL A 56 4.06 -12.26 -7.16
CA VAL A 56 4.17 -10.93 -7.77
C VAL A 56 2.82 -10.27 -7.56
N HIS A 57 2.76 -9.25 -6.71
CA HIS A 57 1.53 -8.47 -6.54
C HIS A 57 1.19 -7.79 -7.87
N THR A 58 0.23 -8.36 -8.60
CA THR A 58 -0.27 -7.87 -9.89
C THR A 58 -1.35 -6.81 -9.74
N LEU A 59 -1.81 -6.55 -8.52
CA LEU A 59 -2.75 -5.47 -8.28
C LEU A 59 -1.96 -4.15 -8.41
N GLY A 60 -1.87 -3.64 -9.63
CA GLY A 60 -1.16 -2.40 -9.96
C GLY A 60 -1.72 -1.19 -9.20
N ALA A 61 -1.15 -0.01 -9.40
CA ALA A 61 -1.52 1.23 -8.72
C ALA A 61 -3.04 1.50 -8.62
N ARG A 62 -3.83 0.99 -9.57
CA ARG A 62 -5.30 1.05 -9.57
C ARG A 62 -5.96 0.41 -8.34
N SER A 63 -5.46 -0.71 -7.82
CA SER A 63 -6.04 -1.34 -6.62
C SER A 63 -5.75 -0.52 -5.37
N PHE A 64 -4.54 0.05 -5.27
CA PHE A 64 -4.16 0.92 -4.17
C PHE A 64 -4.96 2.22 -4.17
N GLN A 65 -5.10 2.85 -5.34
CA GLN A 65 -5.96 4.03 -5.53
C GLN A 65 -7.41 3.71 -5.19
N HIS A 66 -7.90 2.53 -5.59
CA HIS A 66 -9.26 2.09 -5.26
C HIS A 66 -9.44 1.90 -3.75
N ALA A 67 -8.49 1.27 -3.07
CA ALA A 67 -8.51 1.10 -1.61
C ALA A 67 -8.49 2.46 -0.88
N ARG A 68 -7.67 3.42 -1.33
CA ARG A 68 -7.65 4.80 -0.82
C ARG A 68 -9.00 5.49 -0.98
N ALA A 69 -9.59 5.43 -2.17
CA ALA A 69 -10.89 6.03 -2.43
C ALA A 69 -12.04 5.38 -1.62
N LEU A 70 -11.91 4.10 -1.24
CA LEU A 70 -12.87 3.45 -0.34
C LEU A 70 -12.70 3.93 1.10
N LEU A 71 -11.47 4.10 1.58
CA LEU A 71 -11.20 4.63 2.92
C LEU A 71 -11.73 6.07 3.08
N GLU A 72 -11.45 6.95 2.11
CA GLU A 72 -11.96 8.32 2.12
C GLU A 72 -13.49 8.37 2.18
N LYS A 73 -14.18 7.45 1.47
CA LYS A 73 -15.64 7.34 1.55
C LYS A 73 -16.14 6.88 2.93
N MET A 74 -15.41 6.01 3.60
CA MET A 74 -15.76 5.57 4.96
C MET A 74 -15.63 6.74 5.95
N GLU A 75 -14.54 7.52 5.86
CA GLU A 75 -14.32 8.69 6.70
C GLU A 75 -15.40 9.76 6.50
N VAL A 76 -15.76 10.05 5.24
CA VAL A 76 -16.83 11.02 4.94
C VAL A 76 -18.17 10.57 5.50
N LEU A 77 -18.52 9.28 5.34
CA LEU A 77 -19.78 8.76 5.90
C LEU A 77 -19.76 8.79 7.43
N GLN A 78 -18.62 8.47 8.06
CA GLN A 78 -18.49 8.54 9.51
C GLN A 78 -18.79 9.95 10.02
N LEU A 79 -18.20 10.98 9.40
CA LEU A 79 -18.44 12.37 9.77
C LEU A 79 -19.90 12.81 9.55
N GLN A 80 -20.52 12.37 8.44
CA GLN A 80 -21.95 12.63 8.20
C GLN A 80 -22.82 12.03 9.30
N TYR A 81 -22.56 10.78 9.70
CA TYR A 81 -23.34 10.10 10.72
C TYR A 81 -23.15 10.68 12.12
N GLU A 82 -21.93 11.08 12.47
CA GLU A 82 -21.65 11.83 13.70
C GLU A 82 -22.44 13.14 13.74
N SER A 83 -22.58 13.82 12.60
CA SER A 83 -23.39 15.05 12.50
C SER A 83 -24.92 14.82 12.58
N GLU A 84 -25.39 13.64 12.18
CA GLU A 84 -26.81 13.25 12.25
C GLU A 84 -27.22 12.69 13.63
N GLY A 85 -26.28 12.49 14.55
CA GLY A 85 -26.55 12.00 15.91
C GLY A 85 -27.05 10.56 15.98
N LYS A 86 -26.85 9.77 14.91
CA LYS A 86 -27.26 8.37 14.85
C LYS A 86 -26.08 7.46 15.22
N PRO A 87 -26.25 6.50 16.15
CA PRO A 87 -25.18 5.58 16.51
C PRO A 87 -25.05 4.51 15.42
N TYR A 88 -24.15 4.71 14.47
CA TYR A 88 -23.79 3.68 13.50
C TYR A 88 -22.54 2.94 13.95
N THR A 89 -22.57 1.62 13.81
CA THR A 89 -21.41 0.77 14.06
C THR A 89 -20.48 0.79 12.85
N VAL A 90 -19.18 0.57 13.09
CA VAL A 90 -18.17 0.45 12.03
C VAL A 90 -18.62 -0.56 10.96
N VAL A 91 -19.33 -1.62 11.35
CA VAL A 91 -19.84 -2.66 10.44
C VAL A 91 -20.81 -2.09 9.39
N GLU A 92 -21.68 -1.17 9.77
CA GLU A 92 -22.69 -0.60 8.86
C GLU A 92 -22.04 0.32 7.82
N ILE A 93 -21.06 1.13 8.23
CA ILE A 93 -20.26 1.98 7.33
C ILE A 93 -19.53 1.11 6.29
N PHE A 94 -18.92 0.01 6.74
CA PHE A 94 -18.23 -0.92 5.85
C PHE A 94 -19.20 -1.59 4.88
N ALA A 95 -20.36 -2.03 5.35
CA ALA A 95 -21.39 -2.64 4.50
C ALA A 95 -21.92 -1.67 3.44
N GLN A 96 -22.04 -0.39 3.76
CA GLN A 96 -22.51 0.64 2.83
C GLN A 96 -21.47 1.02 1.77
N VAL A 97 -20.20 1.21 2.17
CA VAL A 97 -19.13 1.63 1.25
C VAL A 97 -18.69 0.49 0.34
N LEU A 98 -18.42 -0.68 0.93
CA LEU A 98 -17.94 -1.83 0.16
C LEU A 98 -19.08 -2.52 -0.60
N ARG A 99 -20.33 -2.21 -0.22
CA ARG A 99 -21.55 -2.97 -0.53
C ARG A 99 -21.42 -4.42 -0.04
N THR A 100 -22.53 -5.12 0.13
CA THR A 100 -22.53 -6.59 0.35
C THR A 100 -22.15 -7.33 -0.94
N LYS A 101 -20.99 -7.02 -1.55
CA LYS A 101 -20.43 -7.83 -2.63
C LYS A 101 -19.86 -9.09 -1.99
N VAL A 102 -20.67 -10.14 -1.98
CA VAL A 102 -20.32 -11.51 -1.57
C VAL A 102 -19.00 -11.99 -2.22
N GLY A 103 -18.64 -11.43 -3.37
CA GLY A 103 -17.37 -11.67 -4.06
C GLY A 103 -16.11 -11.12 -3.38
N TYR A 104 -16.17 -10.04 -2.60
CA TYR A 104 -15.00 -9.53 -1.84
C TYR A 104 -14.65 -10.48 -0.70
N VAL A 105 -15.66 -11.00 0.01
CA VAL A 105 -15.49 -12.02 1.06
C VAL A 105 -14.95 -13.32 0.46
N LYS A 106 -15.40 -13.70 -0.74
CA LYS A 106 -14.96 -14.92 -1.45
C LYS A 106 -13.55 -14.77 -2.07
N GLY A 107 -13.16 -13.55 -2.44
CA GLY A 107 -11.85 -13.21 -3.03
C GLY A 107 -10.71 -13.05 -2.03
N LEU A 108 -11.00 -13.00 -0.73
CA LEU A 108 -9.99 -13.02 0.35
C LEU A 108 -9.32 -14.40 0.54
N GLY A 109 -9.68 -15.38 -0.30
CA GLY A 109 -8.95 -16.65 -0.43
C GLY A 109 -8.75 -17.35 0.90
N GLY A 110 -9.83 -17.80 1.55
CA GLY A 110 -9.77 -18.66 2.74
C GLY A 110 -8.90 -18.17 3.90
N SER A 111 -8.45 -16.91 3.87
CA SER A 111 -7.65 -16.31 4.92
C SER A 111 -8.63 -16.06 6.04
N VAL A 112 -8.59 -16.98 7.01
CA VAL A 112 -9.24 -16.90 8.32
C VAL A 112 -9.27 -15.43 8.71
N LEU A 113 -10.48 -14.86 8.87
CA LEU A 113 -10.66 -13.54 9.48
C LEU A 113 -9.67 -13.48 10.63
N SER A 114 -8.84 -12.44 10.72
CA SER A 114 -7.85 -12.37 11.81
C SER A 114 -8.59 -12.69 13.11
N VAL A 115 -7.98 -13.52 13.96
CA VAL A 115 -8.61 -13.99 15.20
C VAL A 115 -9.22 -12.81 15.96
N ASP A 116 -8.57 -11.65 15.90
CA ASP A 116 -9.06 -10.36 16.39
C ASP A 116 -10.43 -9.92 15.83
N LEU A 117 -10.61 -9.91 14.50
CA LEU A 117 -11.88 -9.49 13.89
C LEU A 117 -13.01 -10.49 14.16
N SER A 118 -12.69 -11.79 14.19
CA SER A 118 -13.66 -12.83 14.53
C SER A 118 -14.11 -12.71 15.99
N GLN A 119 -13.17 -12.54 16.92
CA GLN A 119 -13.45 -12.33 18.33
C GLN A 119 -14.27 -11.06 18.56
N ARG A 120 -13.96 -9.96 17.86
CA ARG A 120 -14.71 -8.70 18.00
C ARG A 120 -16.15 -8.80 17.50
N LEU A 121 -16.40 -9.55 16.42
CA LEU A 121 -17.75 -9.83 15.95
C LEU A 121 -18.54 -10.73 16.91
N GLU A 122 -17.86 -11.68 17.55
CA GLU A 122 -18.47 -12.59 18.51
C GLU A 122 -18.81 -11.88 19.82
N VAL A 123 -17.94 -10.99 20.29
CA VAL A 123 -18.17 -10.12 21.44
C VAL A 123 -19.34 -9.16 21.18
N ALA A 124 -19.37 -8.51 20.02
CA ALA A 124 -20.47 -7.60 19.66
C ALA A 124 -21.83 -8.32 19.64
N ARG A 125 -21.88 -9.56 19.14
CA ARG A 125 -23.11 -10.39 19.16
C ARG A 125 -23.53 -10.76 20.58
N LEU A 126 -22.59 -11.05 21.47
CA LEU A 126 -22.87 -11.40 22.86
C LEU A 126 -23.38 -10.20 23.67
N GLU A 127 -22.86 -9.00 23.39
CA GLU A 127 -23.32 -7.75 24.01
C GLU A 127 -24.75 -7.40 23.57
N GLU A 128 -25.08 -7.58 22.29
CA GLU A 128 -26.43 -7.35 21.76
C GLU A 128 -27.47 -8.31 22.37
N MET A 129 -27.08 -9.56 22.64
CA MET A 129 -27.95 -10.54 23.31
C MET A 129 -28.16 -10.24 24.80
N LYS A 130 -27.21 -9.57 25.45
CA LYS A 130 -27.33 -9.16 26.87
C LYS A 130 -28.14 -7.86 27.06
N ALA A 131 -28.31 -7.09 25.99
CA ALA A 131 -29.06 -5.84 25.99
C ALA A 131 -30.56 -6.01 25.68
N ARG A 132 -31.04 -7.25 25.56
CA ARG A 132 -32.46 -7.62 25.43
C ARG A 132 -32.96 -8.32 26.69
#